data_AF-A0A7V3MKS0-F1
#
_entry.id   AF-A0A7V3MKS0-F1
#
_cell.length_a   1.000
_cell.length_b   1.000
_cell.length_c   1.000
_cell.angle_alpha   90.00
_cell.angle_beta   90.00
_cell.angle_gamma   90.00
#
_symmetry.space_group_name_H-M   'P 1'
#
loop_
_entity.id
_entity.type
_entity.pdbx_description
1 polymer ?
#
loop_
_entity_poly.entity_id
_entity_poly.type
_entity_poly.pdbx_seq_one_letter_code
_entity_poly.pdbx_strand_id
1 'polypeptide(L)'
;MLENKTITVTIDGVPVSVPAGTTIMEAAETLGVHIPRLCYHPSLSRQGSCRICIVEVKDMPYFMTSCSVEVSEGMEVRTNSPEIRQARRDIIELLLDNHPKECQTCERDGNCELQRLAYSLGVRERLFEGQRKSFDIEASGTSVVRDSEKCILCQRCVRVCSEVQGVYNLSQQSRGFGTVVTPAHFQAMDESVCVQCGQCINVCPTAAFLEQNHTEFVWQALADPAKHVVVQTAPSIRATIGEGFGLERGTPTTGRMITALRRMGFDAVFDTDLGADLTIVEEANEFIGRLKTGPLPMITSCSPGWINFM
;
A
#
# COMPACT_ATOMS: atom_id res chain seq x y z
N MET A 1 30.22 -9.78 16.12
CA MET A 1 29.18 -10.73 15.70
C MET A 1 28.31 -10.96 16.92
N LEU A 2 27.10 -10.39 16.95
CA LEU A 2 26.19 -10.61 18.07
C LEU A 2 25.75 -12.07 17.99
N GLU A 3 26.04 -12.84 19.04
CA GLU A 3 25.59 -14.23 19.16
C GLU A 3 24.08 -14.29 18.94
N ASN A 4 23.61 -15.31 18.19
CA ASN A 4 22.20 -15.63 17.98
C ASN A 4 21.54 -16.05 19.31
N LYS A 5 21.40 -15.10 20.24
CA LYS A 5 20.74 -15.30 21.51
C LYS A 5 19.28 -15.59 21.22
N THR A 6 18.85 -16.79 21.55
CA THR A 6 17.45 -17.20 21.47
C THR A 6 16.77 -16.79 22.77
N ILE A 7 15.57 -16.22 22.65
CA ILE A 7 14.74 -15.77 23.77
C ILE A 7 13.47 -16.62 23.80
N THR A 8 13.08 -17.08 24.97
CA THR A 8 11.82 -17.82 25.16
C THR A 8 10.74 -16.90 25.76
N VAL A 9 9.60 -16.86 25.09
CA VAL A 9 8.39 -16.09 25.45
C VAL A 9 7.20 -17.05 25.45
N THR A 10 6.19 -16.79 26.27
CA THR A 10 4.92 -17.54 26.26
C THR A 10 3.84 -16.67 25.63
N ILE A 11 3.21 -17.13 24.55
CA ILE A 11 2.12 -16.43 23.87
C ILE A 11 0.87 -17.30 23.95
N ASP A 12 -0.19 -16.78 24.56
CA ASP A 12 -1.47 -17.49 24.76
C ASP A 12 -1.30 -18.89 25.41
N GLY A 13 -0.34 -18.99 26.34
CA GLY A 13 0.00 -20.23 27.05
C GLY A 13 0.94 -21.18 26.30
N VAL A 14 1.35 -20.84 25.07
CA VAL A 14 2.29 -21.63 24.26
C VAL A 14 3.69 -21.03 24.33
N PRO A 15 4.71 -21.77 24.80
CA PRO A 15 6.10 -21.30 24.78
C PRO A 15 6.63 -21.30 23.34
N VAL A 16 7.35 -20.24 22.98
CA VAL A 16 8.01 -20.09 21.69
C VAL A 16 9.39 -19.46 21.86
N SER A 17 10.36 -19.99 21.12
CA SER A 17 11.75 -19.54 21.15
C SER A 17 12.08 -18.86 19.83
N VAL A 18 12.47 -17.58 19.90
CA VAL A 18 12.75 -16.74 18.73
C VAL A 18 14.09 -16.01 18.90
N PRO A 19 14.73 -15.56 17.81
CA PRO A 19 15.92 -14.72 17.90
C PRO A 19 15.67 -13.43 18.69
N ALA A 20 16.65 -12.99 19.48
CA ALA A 20 16.61 -11.67 20.11
C ALA A 20 16.40 -10.55 19.06
N GLY A 21 15.57 -9.54 19.39
CA GLY A 21 15.16 -8.48 18.48
C GLY A 21 13.86 -8.76 17.70
N THR A 22 13.32 -9.98 17.81
CA THR A 22 12.00 -10.33 17.27
C THR A 22 10.90 -9.61 18.05
N THR A 23 9.91 -9.04 17.34
CA THR A 23 8.75 -8.41 17.97
C THR A 23 7.74 -9.43 18.47
N ILE A 24 6.85 -9.02 19.38
CA ILE A 24 5.73 -9.86 19.81
C ILE A 24 4.88 -10.30 18.61
N MET A 25 4.65 -9.41 17.62
CA MET A 25 3.89 -9.73 16.41
C MET A 25 4.57 -10.81 15.57
N GLU A 26 5.86 -10.67 15.31
CA GLU A 26 6.65 -11.65 14.55
C GLU A 26 6.73 -12.99 15.30
N ALA A 27 6.90 -12.97 16.63
CA ALA A 27 6.90 -14.18 17.45
C ALA A 27 5.53 -14.90 17.40
N ALA A 28 4.42 -14.15 17.51
CA ALA A 28 3.07 -14.69 17.39
C ALA A 28 2.81 -15.33 16.00
N GLU A 29 3.35 -14.76 14.92
CA GLU A 29 3.22 -15.31 13.57
C GLU A 29 3.86 -16.70 13.43
N THR A 30 4.96 -16.98 14.15
CA THR A 30 5.58 -18.32 14.13
C THR A 30 4.67 -19.42 14.71
N LEU A 31 3.68 -19.03 15.53
CA LEU A 31 2.65 -19.91 16.09
C LEU A 31 1.36 -19.92 15.24
N GLY A 32 1.34 -19.23 14.10
CA GLY A 32 0.14 -19.03 13.28
C GLY A 32 -0.87 -18.04 13.90
N VAL A 33 -0.47 -17.27 14.92
CA VAL A 33 -1.33 -16.27 15.56
C VAL A 33 -1.21 -14.94 14.81
N HIS A 34 -2.22 -14.62 14.02
CA HIS A 34 -2.25 -13.38 13.24
C HIS A 34 -2.89 -12.23 14.03
N ILE A 35 -2.04 -11.41 14.65
CA ILE A 35 -2.50 -10.21 15.37
C ILE A 35 -2.99 -9.14 14.35
N PRO A 36 -4.19 -8.54 14.55
CA PRO A 36 -4.72 -7.47 13.71
C PRO A 36 -3.74 -6.28 13.55
N ARG A 37 -3.68 -5.69 12.35
CA ARG A 37 -2.73 -4.61 12.04
C ARG A 37 -3.27 -3.66 10.95
N LEU A 38 -2.91 -2.37 11.03
CA LEU A 38 -3.26 -1.35 10.02
C LEU A 38 -2.07 -0.47 9.63
N CYS A 39 -1.32 0.10 10.58
CA CYS A 39 -0.16 0.92 10.22
C CYS A 39 1.08 0.08 9.94
N TYR A 40 1.20 -1.13 10.51
CA TYR A 40 2.33 -2.01 10.26
C TYR A 40 2.35 -2.45 8.79
N HIS A 41 3.54 -2.48 8.21
CA HIS A 41 3.83 -3.06 6.90
C HIS A 41 5.24 -3.69 7.00
N PRO A 42 5.45 -4.93 6.54
CA PRO A 42 6.72 -5.66 6.77
C PRO A 42 7.94 -4.97 6.15
N SER A 43 7.75 -4.23 5.05
CA SER A 43 8.84 -3.52 4.35
C SER A 43 9.04 -2.07 4.81
N LEU A 44 8.40 -1.62 5.89
CA LEU A 44 8.49 -0.24 6.38
C LEU A 44 8.89 -0.21 7.86
N SER A 45 9.44 0.91 8.33
CA SER A 45 9.80 1.10 9.74
C SER A 45 8.63 0.89 10.70
N ARG A 46 8.90 0.44 11.93
CA ARG A 46 7.87 0.16 12.94
C ARG A 46 7.39 1.46 13.58
N GLN A 47 6.06 1.68 13.67
CA GLN A 47 5.48 2.89 14.26
C GLN A 47 4.55 2.63 15.45
N GLY A 48 3.67 1.62 15.36
CA GLY A 48 2.69 1.34 16.43
C GLY A 48 1.59 2.40 16.62
N SER A 49 1.39 3.32 15.68
CA SER A 49 0.46 4.47 15.82
C SER A 49 -1.02 4.10 15.82
N CYS A 50 -1.44 3.12 14.99
CA CYS A 50 -2.86 2.77 14.87
C CYS A 50 -3.43 1.97 16.06
N ARG A 51 -2.58 1.47 16.96
CA ARG A 51 -2.93 0.69 18.17
C ARG A 51 -3.80 -0.56 17.97
N ILE A 52 -4.17 -0.96 16.75
CA ILE A 52 -5.00 -2.16 16.53
C ILE A 52 -4.28 -3.48 16.94
N CYS A 53 -2.94 -3.46 16.93
CA CYS A 53 -2.09 -4.60 17.29
C CYS A 53 -1.82 -4.73 18.80
N ILE A 54 -2.65 -4.10 19.64
CA ILE A 54 -2.52 -4.15 21.09
C ILE A 54 -2.60 -5.59 21.63
N VAL A 55 -1.79 -5.87 22.65
CA VAL A 55 -1.75 -7.14 23.40
C VAL A 55 -1.59 -6.85 24.89
N GLU A 56 -1.97 -7.81 25.72
CA GLU A 56 -1.67 -7.83 27.14
C GLU A 56 -0.32 -8.49 27.36
N VAL A 57 0.53 -7.86 28.17
CA VAL A 57 1.77 -8.45 28.65
C VAL A 57 1.65 -8.53 30.17
N LYS A 58 2.01 -9.68 30.74
CA LYS A 58 1.94 -9.87 32.19
C LYS A 58 2.73 -8.81 32.94
N ASP A 59 2.22 -8.42 34.11
CA ASP A 59 2.77 -7.38 34.99
C ASP A 59 2.81 -5.96 34.39
N MET A 60 2.18 -5.74 33.23
CA MET A 60 2.08 -4.43 32.60
C MET A 60 0.66 -3.87 32.73
N PRO A 61 0.49 -2.64 33.27
CA PRO A 61 -0.83 -2.10 33.59
C PRO A 61 -1.59 -1.54 32.37
N TYR A 62 -1.00 -1.62 31.18
CA TYR A 62 -1.55 -1.10 29.92
C TYR A 62 -1.23 -2.04 28.75
N PHE A 63 -1.99 -1.90 27.66
CA PHE A 63 -1.75 -2.68 26.46
C PHE A 63 -0.50 -2.23 25.71
N MET A 64 0.30 -3.21 25.26
CA MET A 64 1.49 -2.98 24.44
C MET A 64 1.20 -3.17 22.96
N THR A 65 1.97 -2.50 22.09
CA THR A 65 1.90 -2.72 20.64
C THR A 65 2.78 -3.88 20.22
N SER A 66 2.15 -4.97 19.77
CA SER A 66 2.89 -6.16 19.33
C SER A 66 3.80 -5.90 18.14
N CYS A 67 3.50 -4.92 17.28
CA CYS A 67 4.29 -4.63 16.07
C CYS A 67 5.58 -3.83 16.31
N SER A 68 5.78 -3.31 17.53
CA SER A 68 6.93 -2.46 17.85
C SER A 68 7.71 -2.92 19.08
N VAL A 69 7.08 -3.68 19.98
CA VAL A 69 7.72 -4.17 21.20
C VAL A 69 8.44 -5.49 20.90
N GLU A 70 9.73 -5.53 21.22
CA GLU A 70 10.57 -6.73 21.16
C GLU A 70 10.28 -7.66 22.35
N VAL A 71 10.39 -8.97 22.12
CA VAL A 71 10.20 -9.96 23.18
C VAL A 71 11.40 -9.98 24.12
N SER A 72 11.14 -10.20 25.41
CA SER A 72 12.16 -10.43 26.42
C SER A 72 12.02 -11.82 27.04
N GLU A 73 13.10 -12.34 27.62
CA GLU A 73 13.10 -13.67 28.24
C GLU A 73 12.03 -13.76 29.33
N GLY A 74 11.24 -14.84 29.30
CA GLY A 74 10.17 -15.07 30.26
C GLY A 74 8.95 -14.16 30.10
N MET A 75 8.88 -13.35 29.03
CA MET A 75 7.70 -12.54 28.75
C MET A 75 6.46 -13.45 28.56
N GLU A 76 5.33 -13.05 29.14
CA GLU A 76 4.05 -13.73 28.98
C GLU A 76 3.08 -12.76 28.30
N VAL A 77 2.57 -13.15 27.13
CA VAL A 77 1.71 -12.34 26.27
C VAL A 77 0.37 -13.03 26.08
N ARG A 78 -0.71 -12.26 26.18
CA ARG A 78 -2.05 -12.67 25.77
C ARG A 78 -2.51 -11.81 24.59
N THR A 79 -2.86 -12.45 23.49
CA THR A 79 -3.25 -11.77 22.24
C THR A 79 -4.76 -11.59 22.12
N ASN A 80 -5.52 -12.31 22.96
CA ASN A 80 -6.97 -12.34 22.95
C ASN A 80 -7.57 -12.42 24.37
N SER A 81 -8.15 -11.31 24.82
CA SER A 81 -8.95 -11.18 26.05
C SER A 81 -10.25 -10.42 25.73
N PRO A 82 -11.29 -10.52 26.58
CA PRO A 82 -12.46 -9.64 26.46
C PRO A 82 -12.10 -8.16 26.31
N GLU A 83 -11.12 -7.69 27.09
CA GLU A 83 -10.66 -6.31 27.13
C GLU A 83 -9.93 -5.91 25.84
N ILE A 84 -9.01 -6.75 25.33
CA ILE A 84 -8.33 -6.53 24.04
C ILE A 84 -9.34 -6.50 22.89
N ARG A 85 -10.32 -7.41 22.88
CA ARG A 85 -11.35 -7.45 21.83
C ARG A 85 -12.19 -6.19 21.82
N GLN A 86 -12.61 -5.71 22.98
CA GLN A 86 -13.36 -4.47 23.10
C GLN A 86 -12.51 -3.27 22.65
N ALA A 87 -11.28 -3.15 23.15
CA ALA A 87 -10.40 -2.03 22.79
C ALA A 87 -10.09 -1.99 21.28
N ARG A 88 -9.86 -3.14 20.64
CA ARG A 88 -9.68 -3.21 19.17
C ARG A 88 -10.93 -2.77 18.42
N ARG A 89 -12.12 -3.19 18.90
CA ARG A 89 -13.40 -2.78 18.33
C ARG A 89 -13.59 -1.27 18.45
N ASP A 90 -13.36 -0.70 19.62
CA ASP A 90 -13.47 0.75 19.86
C ASP A 90 -12.53 1.56 18.96
N ILE A 91 -11.28 1.11 18.78
CA ILE A 91 -10.32 1.76 17.88
C ILE A 91 -10.84 1.77 16.44
N ILE A 92 -11.37 0.65 15.95
CA ILE A 92 -11.91 0.58 14.59
C ILE A 92 -13.16 1.45 14.46
N GLU A 93 -14.05 1.46 15.46
CA GLU A 93 -15.23 2.32 15.44
C GLU A 93 -14.84 3.78 15.35
N LEU A 94 -13.88 4.26 16.15
CA LEU A 94 -13.37 5.63 16.07
C LEU A 94 -12.74 5.96 14.70
N LEU A 95 -12.02 5.02 14.08
CA LEU A 95 -11.49 5.19 12.73
C LEU A 95 -12.60 5.29 11.69
N LEU A 96 -13.60 4.41 11.78
CA LEU A 96 -14.77 4.44 10.92
C LEU A 96 -15.56 5.72 11.13
N ASP A 97 -15.62 6.25 12.35
CA ASP A 97 -16.40 7.43 12.67
C ASP A 97 -15.96 8.68 11.92
N ASN A 98 -14.67 8.79 11.65
CA ASN A 98 -14.11 9.83 10.81
C ASN A 98 -13.97 9.43 9.32
N HIS A 99 -14.48 8.26 8.92
CA HIS A 99 -14.39 7.70 7.55
C HIS A 99 -15.76 7.73 6.83
N PRO A 100 -15.80 7.91 5.50
CA PRO A 100 -17.02 7.84 4.70
C PRO A 100 -17.75 6.48 4.77
N LYS A 101 -19.08 6.49 4.58
CA LYS A 101 -19.95 5.29 4.58
C LYS A 101 -20.30 4.83 3.16
N GLU A 102 -19.29 4.76 2.29
CA GLU A 102 -19.47 4.61 0.84
C GLU A 102 -18.84 3.32 0.30
N CYS A 103 -18.80 2.26 1.12
CA CYS A 103 -18.10 1.02 0.75
C CYS A 103 -18.62 0.42 -0.56
N GLN A 104 -19.92 0.51 -0.83
CA GLN A 104 -20.55 -0.07 -2.03
C GLN A 104 -20.16 0.60 -3.35
N THR A 105 -19.61 1.82 -3.30
CA THR A 105 -19.15 2.58 -4.46
C THR A 105 -17.65 2.85 -4.41
N CYS A 106 -16.95 2.27 -3.44
CA CYS A 106 -15.53 2.47 -3.21
C CYS A 106 -14.71 1.50 -4.07
N GLU A 107 -13.63 1.99 -4.64
CA GLU A 107 -12.71 1.27 -5.52
C GLU A 107 -11.94 0.15 -4.80
N ARG A 108 -11.89 0.22 -3.47
CA ARG A 108 -11.30 -0.80 -2.59
C ARG A 108 -12.33 -1.76 -1.99
N ASP A 109 -13.58 -1.74 -2.46
CA ASP A 109 -14.58 -2.70 -1.97
C ASP A 109 -14.10 -4.15 -2.20
N GLY A 110 -14.25 -4.98 -1.18
CA GLY A 110 -13.78 -6.37 -1.20
C GLY A 110 -12.28 -6.58 -0.94
N ASN A 111 -11.43 -5.55 -1.07
CA ASN A 111 -9.99 -5.66 -0.78
C ASN A 111 -9.44 -4.69 0.29
N CYS A 112 -10.26 -3.78 0.82
CA CYS A 112 -9.91 -2.82 1.86
C CYS A 112 -9.56 -3.49 3.21
N GLU A 113 -8.41 -3.15 3.79
CA GLU A 113 -7.97 -3.69 5.09
C GLU A 113 -8.83 -3.18 6.25
N LEU A 114 -9.26 -1.90 6.21
CA LEU A 114 -10.14 -1.32 7.22
C LEU A 114 -11.52 -2.01 7.23
N GLN A 115 -12.09 -2.23 6.05
CA GLN A 115 -13.36 -2.93 5.89
C GLN A 115 -13.28 -4.36 6.45
N ARG A 116 -12.21 -5.09 6.11
CA ARG A 116 -11.97 -6.45 6.60
C ARG A 116 -11.86 -6.52 8.11
N LEU A 117 -11.16 -5.56 8.72
CA LEU A 117 -11.01 -5.49 10.19
C LEU A 117 -12.31 -5.13 10.90
N ALA A 118 -13.06 -4.16 10.37
CA ALA A 118 -14.39 -3.83 10.89
C ALA A 118 -15.31 -5.05 10.88
N TYR A 119 -15.31 -5.80 9.78
CA TYR A 119 -16.09 -7.01 9.65
C TYR A 119 -15.67 -8.08 10.68
N SER A 120 -14.36 -8.38 10.76
CA SER A 120 -13.81 -9.45 11.61
C SER A 120 -13.91 -9.15 13.10
N LEU A 121 -13.89 -7.87 13.50
CA LEU A 121 -14.05 -7.43 14.88
C LEU A 121 -15.51 -7.24 15.30
N GLY A 122 -16.47 -7.54 14.42
CA GLY A 122 -17.89 -7.52 14.77
C GLY A 122 -18.50 -6.13 14.81
N VAL A 123 -17.89 -5.12 14.20
CA VAL A 123 -18.50 -3.78 14.09
C VAL A 123 -19.70 -3.89 13.13
N ARG A 124 -20.89 -3.59 13.65
CA ARG A 124 -22.17 -3.64 12.89
C ARG A 124 -22.91 -2.31 12.88
N GLU A 125 -22.58 -1.44 13.82
CA GLU A 125 -23.14 -0.12 13.99
C GLU A 125 -22.02 0.85 14.36
N ARG A 126 -22.25 2.14 14.11
CA ARG A 126 -21.33 3.22 14.48
C ARG A 126 -21.95 3.94 15.65
N LEU A 127 -21.32 3.80 16.82
CA LEU A 127 -21.87 4.27 18.09
C LEU A 127 -21.63 5.75 18.34
N PHE A 128 -20.63 6.35 17.67
CA PHE A 128 -20.28 7.74 17.87
C PHE A 128 -20.78 8.61 16.70
N GLU A 129 -21.45 9.69 17.04
CA GLU A 129 -21.81 10.75 16.12
C GLU A 129 -20.92 11.97 16.36
N GLY A 130 -20.63 12.73 15.31
CA GLY A 130 -19.80 13.91 15.42
C GLY A 130 -19.42 14.50 14.09
N GLN A 131 -18.66 15.60 14.14
CA GLN A 131 -18.05 16.18 12.96
C GLN A 131 -17.10 15.14 12.34
N ARG A 132 -17.20 14.96 11.01
CA ARG A 132 -16.20 14.26 10.22
C ARG A 132 -15.28 15.27 9.57
N LYS A 133 -14.03 14.87 9.36
CA LYS A 133 -13.15 15.64 8.49
C LYS A 133 -13.77 15.73 7.10
N SER A 134 -13.60 16.86 6.45
CA SER A 134 -14.01 17.03 5.08
C SER A 134 -12.95 17.78 4.30
N PHE A 135 -12.64 17.26 3.12
CA PHE A 135 -11.57 17.75 2.25
C PHE A 135 -11.95 17.48 0.80
N ASP A 136 -11.59 18.39 -0.08
CA ASP A 136 -11.74 18.17 -1.51
C ASP A 136 -10.85 17.00 -1.97
N ILE A 137 -11.35 16.25 -2.96
CA ILE A 137 -10.57 15.22 -3.64
C ILE A 137 -9.52 15.93 -4.50
N GLU A 138 -8.25 15.58 -4.28
CA GLU A 138 -7.15 16.08 -5.08
C GLU A 138 -6.93 15.10 -6.23
N ALA A 139 -7.43 15.47 -7.41
CA ALA A 139 -7.34 14.70 -8.65
C ALA A 139 -6.82 15.58 -9.81
N SER A 140 -6.10 16.66 -9.52
CA SER A 140 -5.52 17.50 -10.57
C SER A 140 -4.32 16.86 -11.25
N GLY A 141 -3.68 15.91 -10.56
CA GLY A 141 -2.54 15.19 -11.08
C GLY A 141 -2.88 14.13 -12.13
N THR A 142 -1.89 13.78 -12.95
CA THR A 142 -2.08 12.82 -14.05
C THR A 142 -2.12 11.35 -13.60
N SER A 143 -1.56 11.05 -12.42
CA SER A 143 -1.26 9.67 -12.02
C SER A 143 -1.89 9.24 -10.70
N VAL A 144 -1.94 10.14 -9.71
CA VAL A 144 -2.37 9.81 -8.34
C VAL A 144 -3.54 10.69 -7.94
N VAL A 145 -4.65 10.06 -7.54
CA VAL A 145 -5.80 10.68 -6.91
C VAL A 145 -5.68 10.52 -5.40
N ARG A 146 -5.89 11.60 -4.65
CA ARG A 146 -5.84 11.61 -3.19
C ARG A 146 -7.18 12.04 -2.60
N ASP A 147 -7.82 11.11 -1.91
CA ASP A 147 -9.00 11.35 -1.10
C ASP A 147 -8.62 11.35 0.38
N SER A 148 -8.58 12.55 0.97
CA SER A 148 -8.18 12.72 2.36
C SER A 148 -9.26 12.29 3.35
N GLU A 149 -10.53 12.23 2.96
CA GLU A 149 -11.61 11.73 3.80
C GLU A 149 -11.46 10.22 4.03
N LYS A 150 -11.01 9.48 3.01
CA LYS A 150 -10.75 8.04 3.11
C LYS A 150 -9.45 7.67 3.87
N CYS A 151 -8.61 8.64 4.23
CA CYS A 151 -7.35 8.39 4.95
C CYS A 151 -7.57 8.01 6.43
N ILE A 152 -6.80 7.06 6.97
CA ILE A 152 -6.84 6.70 8.40
C ILE A 152 -5.56 7.13 9.16
N LEU A 153 -4.76 8.02 8.57
CA LEU A 153 -3.50 8.53 9.15
C LEU A 153 -2.52 7.43 9.59
N CYS A 154 -2.50 6.29 8.90
CA CYS A 154 -1.61 5.15 9.21
C CYS A 154 -0.14 5.38 8.80
N GLN A 155 0.13 6.45 8.05
CA GLN A 155 1.45 6.88 7.58
C GLN A 155 2.25 5.84 6.78
N ARG A 156 1.61 4.79 6.23
CA ARG A 156 2.29 3.86 5.30
C ARG A 156 2.77 4.60 4.05
N CYS A 157 1.93 5.46 3.48
CA CYS A 157 2.26 6.26 2.30
C CYS A 157 3.41 7.27 2.55
N VAL A 158 3.44 7.89 3.74
CA VAL A 158 4.54 8.78 4.14
C VAL A 158 5.85 8.01 4.20
N ARG A 159 5.87 6.88 4.94
CA ARG A 159 7.06 6.05 5.11
C ARG A 159 7.56 5.43 3.81
N VAL A 160 6.69 4.92 2.94
CA VAL A 160 7.16 4.37 1.65
C VAL A 160 7.75 5.47 0.76
N CYS A 161 7.20 6.69 0.80
CA CYS A 161 7.68 7.83 0.03
C CYS A 161 9.06 8.31 0.53
N SER A 162 9.31 8.29 1.84
CA SER A 162 10.59 8.71 2.42
C SER A 162 11.64 7.60 2.50
N GLU A 163 11.28 6.43 3.02
CA GLU A 163 12.22 5.35 3.37
C GLU A 163 12.59 4.50 2.16
N VAL A 164 11.66 4.31 1.22
CA VAL A 164 11.86 3.43 0.05
C VAL A 164 12.17 4.25 -1.19
N GLN A 165 11.37 5.29 -1.47
CA GLN A 165 11.57 6.10 -2.66
C GLN A 165 12.58 7.23 -2.46
N GLY A 166 12.81 7.69 -1.23
CA GLY A 166 13.71 8.83 -0.97
C GLY A 166 13.20 10.18 -1.47
N VAL A 167 11.90 10.30 -1.77
CA VAL A 167 11.29 11.50 -2.38
C VAL A 167 10.79 12.49 -1.35
N TYR A 168 10.33 12.00 -0.18
CA TYR A 168 9.83 12.84 0.93
C TYR A 168 8.67 13.78 0.56
N ASN A 169 7.86 13.42 -0.44
CA ASN A 169 6.75 14.27 -0.87
C ASN A 169 5.64 14.42 0.18
N LEU A 170 5.29 13.33 0.87
CA LEU A 170 4.13 13.29 1.75
C LEU A 170 4.51 13.52 3.21
N SER A 171 3.74 14.32 3.93
CA SER A 171 3.87 14.54 5.37
C SER A 171 2.49 14.76 6.03
N GLN A 172 2.44 14.73 7.36
CA GLN A 172 1.24 15.16 8.09
C GLN A 172 1.25 16.67 8.27
N GLN A 173 0.26 17.34 7.69
CA GLN A 173 0.00 18.76 7.87
C GLN A 173 -1.08 18.97 8.94
N SER A 174 -1.12 20.17 9.52
CA SER A 174 -2.04 20.54 10.62
C SER A 174 -1.86 19.69 11.90
N ARG A 175 -2.77 19.82 12.86
CA ARG A 175 -2.74 19.11 14.15
C ARG A 175 -4.13 18.69 14.61
N GLY A 176 -4.18 17.66 15.46
CA GLY A 176 -5.41 17.18 16.07
C GLY A 176 -6.42 16.68 15.03
N PHE A 177 -7.67 17.13 15.15
CA PHE A 177 -8.74 16.72 14.23
C PHE A 177 -8.50 17.15 12.77
N GLY A 178 -7.78 18.25 12.55
CA GLY A 178 -7.48 18.77 11.21
C GLY A 178 -6.29 18.11 10.51
N THR A 179 -5.66 17.10 11.10
CA THR A 179 -4.48 16.46 10.52
C THR A 179 -4.80 15.74 9.21
N VAL A 180 -4.02 16.02 8.18
CA VAL A 180 -4.16 15.44 6.84
C VAL A 180 -2.79 15.03 6.29
N VAL A 181 -2.75 13.95 5.51
CA VAL A 181 -1.54 13.56 4.77
C VAL A 181 -1.59 14.20 3.40
N THR A 182 -0.64 15.08 3.11
CA THR A 182 -0.59 15.88 1.89
C THR A 182 0.85 16.40 1.68
N PRO A 183 1.20 16.88 0.48
CA PRO A 183 2.44 17.61 0.27
C PRO A 183 2.58 18.85 1.16
N ALA A 184 3.79 19.37 1.26
CA ALA A 184 4.06 20.61 1.99
C ALA A 184 3.13 21.74 1.49
N HIS A 185 2.70 22.63 2.40
CA HIS A 185 1.82 23.76 2.07
C HIS A 185 0.49 23.38 1.40
N PHE A 186 0.02 22.13 1.55
CA PHE A 186 -1.21 21.64 0.90
C PHE A 186 -1.16 21.71 -0.63
N GLN A 187 0.03 21.67 -1.22
CA GLN A 187 0.19 21.66 -2.68
C GLN A 187 -0.49 20.45 -3.33
N ALA A 188 -0.87 20.60 -4.60
CA ALA A 188 -1.25 19.48 -5.45
C ALA A 188 -0.07 18.52 -5.65
N MET A 189 -0.36 17.26 -5.93
CA MET A 189 0.69 16.26 -6.14
C MET A 189 1.61 16.64 -7.31
N ASP A 190 1.08 17.18 -8.41
CA ASP A 190 1.88 17.54 -9.60
C ASP A 190 2.67 18.85 -9.44
N GLU A 191 2.31 19.68 -8.45
CA GLU A 191 3.04 20.91 -8.12
C GLU A 191 4.09 20.71 -7.02
N SER A 192 4.25 19.46 -6.56
CA SER A 192 5.13 19.07 -5.47
C SER A 192 6.33 18.27 -5.97
N VAL A 193 7.20 17.79 -5.07
CA VAL A 193 8.33 16.93 -5.42
C VAL A 193 7.90 15.48 -5.76
N CYS A 194 6.60 15.24 -5.93
CA CYS A 194 6.07 13.93 -6.30
C CYS A 194 6.64 13.46 -7.65
N VAL A 195 7.22 12.27 -7.65
CA VAL A 195 7.67 11.62 -8.89
C VAL A 195 6.61 10.72 -9.54
N GLN A 196 5.37 10.76 -9.04
CA GLN A 196 4.22 10.02 -9.59
C GLN A 196 4.41 8.49 -9.66
N CYS A 197 5.25 7.90 -8.80
CA CYS A 197 5.55 6.45 -8.82
C CYS A 197 4.45 5.53 -8.28
N GLY A 198 3.37 6.08 -7.71
CA GLY A 198 2.22 5.31 -7.22
C GLY A 198 2.47 4.43 -5.99
N GLN A 199 3.66 4.45 -5.38
CA GLN A 199 3.95 3.59 -4.22
C GLN A 199 3.04 3.87 -3.00
N CYS A 200 2.57 5.11 -2.86
CA CYS A 200 1.56 5.47 -1.87
C CYS A 200 0.22 4.74 -2.07
N ILE A 201 -0.17 4.47 -3.32
CA ILE A 201 -1.39 3.71 -3.69
C ILE A 201 -1.23 2.25 -3.24
N ASN A 202 -0.09 1.63 -3.54
CA ASN A 202 0.18 0.22 -3.24
C ASN A 202 0.13 -0.10 -1.75
N VAL A 203 0.66 0.78 -0.89
CA VAL A 203 0.71 0.54 0.56
C VAL A 203 -0.52 1.04 1.30
N CYS A 204 -1.43 1.77 0.65
CA CYS A 204 -2.60 2.34 1.29
C CYS A 204 -3.58 1.23 1.71
N PRO A 205 -3.96 1.13 3.00
CA PRO A 205 -4.91 0.11 3.47
C PRO A 205 -6.37 0.43 3.12
N THR A 206 -6.63 1.63 2.59
CA THR A 206 -7.95 2.15 2.20
C THR A 206 -7.87 2.75 0.79
N ALA A 207 -8.92 3.43 0.34
CA ALA A 207 -8.95 4.14 -0.94
C ALA A 207 -8.54 5.62 -0.81
N ALA A 208 -7.63 5.95 0.11
CA ALA A 208 -7.15 7.33 0.27
C ALA A 208 -6.18 7.78 -0.82
N PHE A 209 -5.48 6.82 -1.43
CA PHE A 209 -4.66 7.02 -2.62
C PHE A 209 -5.10 6.01 -3.66
N LEU A 210 -5.42 6.48 -4.86
CA LEU A 210 -5.83 5.70 -6.01
C LEU A 210 -5.09 6.20 -7.25
N GLU A 211 -5.08 5.39 -8.31
CA GLU A 211 -4.63 5.79 -9.63
C GLU A 211 -5.67 6.66 -10.35
N GLN A 212 -5.23 7.48 -11.30
CA GLN A 212 -6.14 8.18 -12.19
C GLN A 212 -6.90 7.16 -13.07
N ASN A 213 -8.22 7.14 -12.92
CA ASN A 213 -9.07 6.19 -13.63
C ASN A 213 -9.29 6.62 -15.10
N HIS A 214 -8.84 5.77 -16.03
CA HIS A 214 -9.03 5.96 -17.47
C HIS A 214 -9.97 4.93 -18.10
N THR A 215 -10.68 4.12 -17.29
CA THR A 215 -11.54 3.04 -17.76
C THR A 215 -12.67 3.54 -18.66
N GLU A 216 -13.35 4.63 -18.28
CA GLU A 216 -14.45 5.18 -19.07
C GLU A 216 -13.97 5.75 -20.42
N PHE A 217 -12.80 6.40 -20.43
CA PHE A 217 -12.16 6.86 -21.67
C PHE A 217 -11.90 5.69 -22.64
N VAL A 218 -11.44 4.55 -22.11
CA VAL A 218 -11.23 3.33 -22.91
C VAL A 218 -12.55 2.76 -23.43
N TRP A 219 -13.60 2.71 -22.61
CA TRP A 219 -14.92 2.22 -23.05
C TRP A 219 -15.51 3.09 -24.16
N GLN A 220 -15.40 4.42 -24.04
CA GLN A 220 -15.84 5.33 -25.08
C GLN A 220 -15.05 5.17 -26.37
N ALA A 221 -13.75 4.87 -26.29
CA ALA A 221 -12.94 4.57 -27.47
C ALA A 221 -13.38 3.26 -28.14
N LEU A 222 -13.63 2.20 -27.37
CA LEU A 222 -14.09 0.90 -27.88
C LEU A 222 -15.51 0.94 -28.45
N ALA A 223 -16.37 1.83 -27.94
CA ALA A 223 -17.73 2.00 -28.42
C ALA A 223 -17.84 2.82 -29.71
N ASP A 224 -16.77 3.54 -30.10
CA ASP A 224 -16.75 4.39 -31.28
C ASP A 224 -16.33 3.58 -32.53
N PRO A 225 -17.26 3.28 -33.46
CA PRO A 225 -16.97 2.47 -34.63
C PRO A 225 -16.03 3.16 -35.64
N ALA A 226 -15.77 4.46 -35.49
CA ALA A 226 -14.81 5.18 -36.32
C ALA A 226 -13.36 5.04 -35.83
N LYS A 227 -13.15 4.52 -34.61
CA LYS A 227 -11.82 4.33 -34.04
C LYS A 227 -11.30 2.92 -34.29
N HIS A 228 -10.00 2.84 -34.54
CA HIS A 228 -9.24 1.60 -34.46
C HIS A 228 -8.48 1.61 -33.13
N VAL A 229 -8.92 0.81 -32.17
CA VAL A 229 -8.44 0.85 -30.79
C VAL A 229 -7.37 -0.21 -30.58
N VAL A 230 -6.16 0.29 -30.33
CA VAL A 230 -4.98 -0.53 -30.08
C VAL A 230 -4.69 -0.56 -28.58
N VAL A 231 -4.39 -1.74 -28.04
CA VAL A 231 -3.88 -1.90 -26.67
C VAL A 231 -2.47 -2.47 -26.68
N GLN A 232 -1.64 -1.95 -25.78
CA GLN A 232 -0.29 -2.44 -25.49
C GLN A 232 -0.19 -2.77 -24.00
N THR A 233 0.37 -3.94 -23.68
CA THR A 233 0.56 -4.36 -22.28
C THR A 233 2.02 -4.32 -21.88
N ALA A 234 2.29 -3.71 -20.72
CA ALA A 234 3.63 -3.67 -20.14
C ALA A 234 4.11 -5.09 -19.73
N PRO A 235 5.44 -5.33 -19.68
CA PRO A 235 6.01 -6.64 -19.40
C PRO A 235 5.48 -7.29 -18.12
N SER A 236 5.36 -6.51 -17.04
CA SER A 236 4.99 -7.01 -15.70
C SER A 236 3.55 -7.51 -15.60
N ILE A 237 2.63 -6.98 -16.39
CA ILE A 237 1.19 -7.29 -16.27
C ILE A 237 0.92 -8.77 -16.54
N ARG A 238 1.62 -9.37 -17.49
CA ARG A 238 1.47 -10.80 -17.82
C ARG A 238 1.89 -11.76 -16.70
N ALA A 239 2.62 -11.27 -15.70
CA ALA A 239 3.10 -12.04 -14.56
C ALA A 239 2.29 -11.79 -13.27
N THR A 240 1.53 -10.69 -13.21
CA THR A 240 0.87 -10.25 -11.96
C THR A 240 -0.65 -10.18 -12.07
N ILE A 241 -1.23 -9.90 -13.24
CA ILE A 241 -2.69 -9.70 -13.37
C ILE A 241 -3.50 -10.93 -12.94
N GLY A 242 -2.91 -12.12 -13.03
CA GLY A 242 -3.51 -13.37 -12.56
C GLY A 242 -3.88 -13.37 -11.07
N GLU A 243 -3.14 -12.63 -10.23
CA GLU A 243 -3.42 -12.55 -8.78
C GLU A 243 -4.82 -11.94 -8.52
N GLY A 244 -5.24 -10.97 -9.33
CA GLY A 244 -6.57 -10.38 -9.27
C GLY A 244 -7.71 -11.35 -9.64
N PHE A 245 -7.39 -12.47 -10.27
CA PHE A 245 -8.31 -13.56 -10.61
C PHE A 245 -8.13 -14.80 -9.71
N GLY A 246 -7.43 -14.65 -8.58
CA GLY A 246 -7.21 -15.73 -7.61
C GLY A 246 -6.16 -16.77 -8.03
N LEU A 247 -5.31 -16.47 -9.02
CA LEU A 247 -4.17 -17.32 -9.36
C LEU A 247 -3.01 -17.07 -8.39
N GLU A 248 -2.13 -18.06 -8.23
CA GLU A 248 -0.92 -17.93 -7.42
C GLU A 248 0.02 -16.86 -8.00
N ARG A 249 0.78 -16.20 -7.12
CA ARG A 249 1.76 -15.18 -7.50
C ARG A 249 2.78 -15.73 -8.49
N GLY A 250 3.06 -14.97 -9.54
CA GLY A 250 4.00 -15.37 -10.59
C GLY A 250 3.43 -16.35 -11.62
N THR A 251 2.13 -16.68 -11.57
CA THR A 251 1.48 -17.47 -12.62
C THR A 251 1.49 -16.71 -13.95
N PRO A 252 2.11 -17.22 -15.03
CA PRO A 252 2.11 -16.54 -16.33
C PRO A 252 0.72 -16.56 -16.97
N THR A 253 0.23 -15.38 -17.39
CA THR A 253 -1.12 -15.23 -17.96
C THR A 253 -1.15 -14.62 -19.36
N THR A 254 -0.01 -14.55 -20.08
CA THR A 254 0.11 -13.89 -21.39
C THR A 254 -1.02 -14.26 -22.37
N GLY A 255 -1.22 -15.55 -22.66
CA GLY A 255 -2.26 -16.00 -23.60
C GLY A 255 -3.68 -15.71 -23.11
N ARG A 256 -3.93 -15.82 -21.81
CA ARG A 256 -5.25 -15.51 -21.19
C ARG A 256 -5.55 -14.02 -21.26
N MET A 257 -4.56 -13.19 -20.95
CA MET A 257 -4.64 -11.72 -21.02
C MET A 257 -4.93 -11.25 -22.45
N ILE A 258 -4.18 -11.73 -23.44
CA ILE A 258 -4.40 -11.40 -24.85
C ILE A 258 -5.81 -11.84 -25.29
N THR A 259 -6.24 -13.04 -24.89
CA THR A 259 -7.58 -13.55 -25.21
C THR A 259 -8.66 -12.67 -24.59
N ALA A 260 -8.49 -12.22 -23.35
CA ALA A 260 -9.41 -11.33 -22.67
C ALA A 260 -9.51 -9.97 -23.39
N LEU A 261 -8.38 -9.34 -23.72
CA LEU A 261 -8.36 -8.05 -24.44
C LEU A 261 -9.08 -8.14 -25.80
N ARG A 262 -8.83 -9.19 -26.59
CA ARG A 262 -9.57 -9.40 -27.85
C ARG A 262 -11.07 -9.56 -27.63
N ARG A 263 -11.48 -10.28 -26.58
CA ARG A 263 -12.89 -10.45 -26.23
C ARG A 263 -13.54 -9.17 -25.70
N MET A 264 -12.76 -8.24 -25.16
CA MET A 264 -13.23 -6.92 -24.73
C MET A 264 -13.47 -5.96 -25.90
N GLY A 265 -13.00 -6.29 -27.11
CA GLY A 265 -13.29 -5.53 -28.33
C GLY A 265 -12.11 -4.71 -28.88
N PHE A 266 -10.90 -4.87 -28.35
CA PHE A 266 -9.72 -4.22 -28.95
C PHE A 266 -9.42 -4.77 -30.35
N ASP A 267 -9.22 -3.89 -31.32
CA ASP A 267 -8.95 -4.25 -32.72
C ASP A 267 -7.55 -4.87 -32.90
N ALA A 268 -6.58 -4.39 -32.13
CA ALA A 268 -5.22 -4.92 -32.11
C ALA A 268 -4.67 -4.99 -30.68
N VAL A 269 -4.00 -6.10 -30.37
CA VAL A 269 -3.29 -6.32 -29.11
C VAL A 269 -1.81 -6.45 -29.42
N PHE A 270 -1.04 -5.43 -29.04
CA PHE A 270 0.41 -5.41 -29.14
C PHE A 270 1.06 -5.55 -27.77
N ASP A 271 2.38 -5.67 -27.79
CA ASP A 271 3.19 -5.93 -26.63
C ASP A 271 4.23 -4.81 -26.47
N THR A 272 4.32 -4.22 -25.28
CA THR A 272 5.33 -3.20 -24.99
C THR A 272 6.74 -3.77 -25.02
N ASP A 273 6.92 -5.09 -24.92
CA ASP A 273 8.22 -5.76 -25.06
C ASP A 273 8.88 -5.44 -26.42
N LEU A 274 8.09 -5.28 -27.50
CA LEU A 274 8.62 -4.80 -28.79
C LEU A 274 9.16 -3.37 -28.70
N GLY A 275 8.47 -2.50 -27.96
CA GLY A 275 8.94 -1.15 -27.68
C GLY A 275 10.24 -1.18 -26.85
N ALA A 276 10.34 -2.09 -25.88
CA ALA A 276 11.54 -2.29 -25.10
C ALA A 276 12.72 -2.75 -25.98
N ASP A 277 12.51 -3.68 -26.92
CA ASP A 277 13.54 -4.10 -27.88
C ASP A 277 14.05 -2.91 -28.71
N LEU A 278 13.14 -2.06 -29.20
CA LEU A 278 13.51 -0.84 -29.92
C LEU A 278 14.28 0.16 -29.04
N THR A 279 13.86 0.32 -27.78
CA THR A 279 14.62 1.14 -26.81
C THR A 279 16.04 0.61 -26.65
N ILE A 280 16.24 -0.70 -26.55
CA ILE A 280 17.58 -1.30 -26.43
C ILE A 280 18.42 -1.04 -27.68
N VAL A 281 17.86 -1.13 -28.88
CA VAL A 281 18.59 -0.83 -30.13
C VAL A 281 19.15 0.59 -30.10
N GLU A 282 18.32 1.57 -29.73
CA GLU A 282 18.72 2.98 -29.72
C GLU A 282 19.66 3.30 -28.56
N GLU A 283 19.33 2.85 -27.34
CA GLU A 283 20.12 3.14 -26.14
C GLU A 283 21.50 2.45 -26.18
N ALA A 284 21.59 1.22 -26.72
CA ALA A 284 22.87 0.56 -26.93
C ALA A 284 23.71 1.25 -28.02
N ASN A 285 23.09 1.69 -29.11
CA ASN A 285 23.77 2.44 -30.16
C ASN A 285 24.32 3.78 -29.61
N GLU A 286 23.51 4.50 -28.84
CA GLU A 286 23.94 5.72 -28.15
C GLU A 286 25.10 5.45 -27.18
N PHE A 287 25.01 4.39 -26.37
CA PHE A 287 26.06 4.01 -25.44
C PHE A 287 27.40 3.75 -26.14
N ILE A 288 27.40 3.00 -27.24
CA ILE A 288 28.62 2.73 -28.03
C ILE A 288 29.21 4.03 -28.57
N GLY A 289 28.37 4.98 -28.98
CA GLY A 289 28.81 6.32 -29.37
C GLY A 289 29.47 7.07 -28.21
N ARG A 290 28.80 7.11 -27.05
CA ARG A 290 29.29 7.82 -25.85
C ARG A 290 30.56 7.21 -25.28
N LEU A 291 30.72 5.89 -25.33
CA LEU A 291 31.93 5.21 -24.85
C LEU A 291 33.20 5.66 -25.59
N LYS A 292 33.08 6.09 -26.84
CA LYS A 292 34.23 6.56 -27.64
C LYS A 292 34.62 7.99 -27.31
N THR A 293 33.65 8.91 -27.25
CA THR A 293 33.92 10.35 -27.19
C THR A 293 32.89 11.17 -26.40
N GLY A 294 31.87 10.53 -25.83
CA GLY A 294 30.73 11.21 -25.20
C GLY A 294 30.78 11.24 -23.67
N PRO A 295 29.86 12.00 -23.05
CA PRO A 295 29.79 12.12 -21.60
C PRO A 295 29.26 10.83 -20.96
N LEU A 296 29.88 10.47 -19.83
CA LEU A 296 29.49 9.36 -18.96
C LEU A 296 29.25 9.86 -17.52
N PRO A 297 28.37 9.20 -16.74
CA PRO A 297 27.58 8.01 -17.09
C PRO A 297 26.43 8.31 -18.07
N MET A 298 26.03 7.30 -18.85
CA MET A 298 24.75 7.30 -19.55
C MET A 298 23.70 6.71 -18.62
N ILE A 299 22.55 7.38 -18.52
CA ILE A 299 21.48 7.03 -17.58
C ILE A 299 20.22 6.70 -18.39
N THR A 300 19.56 5.59 -18.05
CA THR A 300 18.32 5.16 -18.68
C THR A 300 17.21 6.18 -18.51
N SER A 301 16.35 6.33 -19.52
CA SER A 301 15.26 7.31 -19.54
C SER A 301 13.85 6.71 -19.61
N CYS A 302 13.73 5.38 -19.56
CA CYS A 302 12.46 4.67 -19.73
C CYS A 302 11.51 4.73 -18.53
N SER A 303 12.00 5.07 -17.33
CA SER A 303 11.18 5.18 -16.12
C SER A 303 10.74 6.64 -15.91
N PRO A 304 9.44 6.97 -16.05
CA PRO A 304 8.98 8.34 -15.85
C PRO A 304 9.21 8.83 -14.41
N GLY A 305 9.08 7.95 -13.42
CA GLY A 305 9.37 8.28 -12.02
C GLY A 305 10.85 8.59 -11.78
N TRP A 306 11.76 7.97 -12.53
CA TRP A 306 13.18 8.33 -12.49
C TRP A 306 13.46 9.66 -13.19
N ILE A 307 12.84 9.90 -14.34
CA ILE A 307 12.97 11.18 -15.05
C ILE A 307 12.46 12.34 -14.18
N ASN A 308 11.36 12.17 -13.47
CA ASN A 308 10.83 13.18 -12.55
C ASN A 308 11.68 13.35 -11.27
N PHE A 309 12.50 12.35 -10.92
CA PHE A 309 13.36 12.40 -9.73
C PHE A 309 14.64 13.21 -9.97
N MET A 310 15.13 13.20 -11.21
CA MET A 310 16.36 13.86 -11.65
C MET A 310 16.20 15.36 -11.84
#